data_AF-A0A317KGX5-F1
#
_entry.id   AF-A0A317KGX5-F1
#
_cell.length_a   1.000
_cell.length_b   1.000
_cell.length_c   1.000
_cell.angle_alpha   90.00
_cell.angle_beta   90.00
_cell.angle_gamma   90.00
#
_symmetry.space_group_name_H-M   'P 1'
#
loop_
_entity.id
_entity.type
_entity.pdbx_description
1 polymer ?
#
loop_
_entity_poly.entity_id
_entity_poly.type
_entity_poly.pdbx_seq_one_letter_code
_entity_poly.pdbx_strand_id
1 'polypeptide(L)'
;MIETSPRDRIVRAAAALLAEGGRDAVTTRAVSRAAGVQAPTIYRQFGDLRGLLDAAASYGFAAYLHAQAARKPAADPVDDLRRGWATPNSTRVSQPRRRS
;
A
#
# COMPACT_ATOMS: atom_id res chain seq x y z
N MET A 1 -11.45 14.76 13.32
CA MET A 1 -10.64 13.61 12.91
C MET A 1 -9.42 14.15 12.16
N ILE A 2 -8.38 14.57 12.90
CA ILE A 2 -7.20 15.20 12.29
C ILE A 2 -6.03 14.23 12.45
N GLU A 3 -5.83 13.44 11.39
CA GLU A 3 -4.77 12.46 11.27
C GLU A 3 -3.46 13.21 10.99
N THR A 4 -2.78 13.63 12.07
CA THR A 4 -1.63 14.54 12.00
C THR A 4 -0.31 13.87 12.39
N SER A 5 -0.36 12.61 12.86
CA SER A 5 0.83 11.96 13.38
C SER A 5 1.73 11.46 12.24
N PRO A 6 3.07 11.53 12.39
CA PRO A 6 3.99 10.89 11.45
C PRO A 6 3.73 9.39 11.30
N ARG A 7 3.27 8.72 12.38
CA ARG A 7 3.00 7.29 12.40
C ARG A 7 1.87 6.93 11.43
N ASP A 8 0.75 7.65 11.47
CA ASP A 8 -0.42 7.36 10.62
C ASP A 8 -0.08 7.56 9.14
N ARG A 9 0.63 8.65 8.81
CA ARG A 9 1.12 8.90 7.44
C ARG A 9 2.00 7.77 6.92
N ILE A 10 2.87 7.23 7.78
CA ILE A 10 3.75 6.11 7.43
C ILE A 10 2.93 4.84 7.18
N VAL A 11 1.98 4.50 8.05
CA VAL A 11 1.11 3.33 7.91
C VAL A 11 0.28 3.41 6.63
N ARG A 12 -0.34 4.57 6.37
CA ARG A 12 -1.19 4.79 5.19
C ARG A 12 -0.40 4.69 3.89
N ALA A 13 0.80 5.27 3.85
CA ALA A 13 1.72 5.16 2.72
C ALA A 13 2.19 3.72 2.48
N ALA A 14 2.55 2.99 3.55
CA ALA A 14 2.96 1.59 3.45
C ALA A 14 1.80 0.69 3.00
N ALA A 15 0.58 0.92 3.47
CA ALA A 15 -0.60 0.17 3.05
C ALA A 15 -0.92 0.40 1.56
N ALA A 16 -0.80 1.63 1.07
CA ALA A 16 -0.97 1.94 -0.35
C ALA A 16 0.07 1.24 -1.22
N LEU A 17 1.35 1.32 -0.84
CA LEU A 17 2.44 0.63 -1.55
C LEU A 17 2.26 -0.89 -1.55
N LEU A 18 1.79 -1.45 -0.42
CA LEU A 18 1.50 -2.86 -0.29
C LEU A 18 0.36 -3.28 -1.24
N ALA A 19 -0.70 -2.48 -1.35
CA ALA A 19 -1.82 -2.76 -2.25
C ALA A 19 -1.46 -2.64 -3.73
N GLU A 20 -0.59 -1.69 -4.10
CA GLU A 20 -0.21 -1.44 -5.50
C GLU A 20 0.85 -2.41 -6.04
N GLY A 21 1.84 -2.77 -5.21
CA GLY A 21 3.02 -3.50 -5.68
C GLY A 21 3.47 -4.63 -4.75
N GLY A 22 2.64 -5.01 -3.79
CA GLY A 22 2.94 -6.08 -2.85
C GLY A 22 4.10 -5.75 -1.90
N ARG A 23 4.61 -6.79 -1.24
CA ARG A 23 5.64 -6.65 -0.19
C ARG A 23 6.91 -5.99 -0.70
N ASP A 24 7.32 -6.28 -1.92
CA ASP A 24 8.58 -5.79 -2.50
C ASP A 24 8.53 -4.29 -2.82
N ALA A 25 7.34 -3.73 -3.03
CA ALA A 25 7.15 -2.29 -3.20
C ALA A 25 7.32 -1.51 -1.89
N VAL A 26 7.11 -2.17 -0.74
CA VAL A 26 7.26 -1.57 0.58
C VAL A 26 8.73 -1.56 0.98
N THR A 27 9.45 -0.57 0.48
CA THR A 27 10.83 -0.29 0.89
C THR A 27 10.87 0.94 1.79
N THR A 28 11.86 1.02 2.69
CA THR A 28 12.08 2.20 3.54
C THR A 28 12.13 3.48 2.72
N ARG A 29 12.78 3.45 1.55
CA ARG A 29 12.87 4.60 0.65
C ARG A 29 11.52 4.99 0.05
N ALA A 30 10.73 4.02 -0.42
CA ALA A 30 9.42 4.28 -1.01
C ALA A 30 8.46 4.86 0.04
N VAL A 31 8.43 4.26 1.24
CA VAL A 31 7.58 4.70 2.35
C VAL A 31 7.99 6.08 2.83
N SER A 32 9.29 6.35 3.02
CA SER A 32 9.78 7.68 3.41
C SER A 32 9.33 8.76 2.44
N ARG A 33 9.45 8.50 1.14
CA ARG A 33 9.04 9.43 0.08
C ARG A 33 7.52 9.65 0.10
N ALA A 34 6.75 8.58 0.18
CA ALA A 34 5.28 8.66 0.14
C ALA A 34 4.69 9.30 1.40
N ALA A 35 5.27 9.05 2.59
CA ALA A 35 4.81 9.62 3.85
C ALA A 35 5.40 11.02 4.15
N GLY A 36 6.38 11.48 3.37
CA GLY A 36 7.07 12.75 3.59
C GLY A 36 7.88 12.77 4.90
N VAL A 37 8.52 11.64 5.24
CA VAL A 37 9.30 11.49 6.47
C VAL A 37 10.70 10.94 6.21
N GLN A 38 11.61 11.25 7.11
CA GLN A 38 12.96 10.69 7.08
C GLN A 38 12.97 9.21 7.50
N ALA A 39 13.86 8.41 6.90
CA ALA A 39 13.98 6.98 7.20
C ALA A 39 14.22 6.64 8.69
N PRO A 40 15.02 7.40 9.47
CA PRO A 40 15.17 7.16 10.91
C PRO A 40 13.86 7.29 11.70
N THR A 41 12.93 8.11 11.23
CA THR A 41 11.60 8.23 11.86
C THR A 41 10.79 6.96 11.69
N ILE A 42 10.93 6.24 10.57
CA ILE A 42 10.26 4.96 10.35
C ILE A 42 10.76 3.93 11.36
N TYR A 43 12.08 3.78 11.49
CA TYR A 43 12.66 2.83 12.46
C TYR A 43 12.30 3.18 13.91
N ARG A 44 12.23 4.46 14.27
CA ARG A 44 11.78 4.87 15.62
C ARG A 44 10.33 4.48 15.92
N GLN A 45 9.46 4.53 14.92
CA GLN A 45 8.03 4.27 15.10
C GLN A 45 7.65 2.79 15.03
N PHE A 46 8.40 2.00 14.26
CA PHE A 46 8.03 0.61 13.94
C PHE A 46 9.12 -0.42 14.26
N GLY A 47 10.29 0.02 14.71
CA GLY A 47 11.45 -0.84 14.99
C GLY A 47 12.16 -1.26 13.71
N ASP A 48 11.46 -1.97 12.84
CA ASP A 48 11.99 -2.49 11.58
C ASP A 48 10.94 -2.47 10.44
N LEU A 49 11.35 -2.99 9.28
CA LEU A 49 10.46 -3.07 8.11
C LEU A 49 9.33 -4.10 8.29
N ARG A 50 9.53 -5.14 9.11
CA ARG A 50 8.50 -6.16 9.38
C ARG A 50 7.38 -5.57 10.24
N GLY A 51 7.71 -4.85 11.31
CA GLY A 51 6.75 -4.16 12.16
C GLY A 51 5.96 -3.09 11.40
N LEU A 52 6.57 -2.43 10.42
CA LEU A 52 5.85 -1.54 9.50
C LEU A 52 4.86 -2.31 8.61
N LEU A 53 5.28 -3.43 8.02
CA LEU A 53 4.43 -4.26 7.17
C LEU A 53 3.23 -4.83 7.95
N ASP A 54 3.44 -5.29 9.17
CA ASP A 54 2.37 -5.81 10.03
C ASP A 54 1.35 -4.71 10.38
N ALA A 55 1.83 -3.50 10.70
CA ALA A 55 0.97 -2.34 10.94
C ALA A 55 0.19 -1.93 9.70
N ALA A 56 0.83 -1.94 8.53
CA ALA A 56 0.21 -1.61 7.24
C ALA A 56 -0.85 -2.65 6.84
N ALA A 57 -0.56 -3.94 7.01
CA ALA A 57 -1.50 -5.02 6.74
C ALA A 57 -2.72 -4.95 7.67
N SER A 58 -2.50 -4.71 8.96
CA SER A 58 -3.58 -4.52 9.94
C SER A 58 -4.47 -3.32 9.59
N TYR A 59 -3.85 -2.21 9.18
CA TYR A 59 -4.57 -1.01 8.73
C TYR A 59 -5.38 -1.26 7.47
N GLY A 60 -4.78 -1.89 6.45
CA GLY A 60 -5.46 -2.24 5.21
C GLY A 60 -6.63 -3.19 5.44
N PHE A 61 -6.47 -4.16 6.34
CA PHE A 61 -7.54 -5.09 6.71
C PHE A 61 -8.70 -4.40 7.43
N ALA A 62 -8.42 -3.51 8.38
CA ALA A 62 -9.45 -2.72 9.04
C ALA A 62 -10.21 -1.81 8.06
N ALA A 63 -9.49 -1.15 7.14
CA ALA A 63 -10.10 -0.33 6.10
C ALA A 63 -10.96 -1.16 5.14
N TYR A 64 -10.51 -2.37 4.77
CA TYR A 64 -11.27 -3.30 3.95
C TYR A 64 -12.55 -3.79 4.64
N LEU A 65 -12.47 -4.18 5.92
CA LEU A 65 -13.64 -4.57 6.71
C LEU A 65 -14.66 -3.44 6.83
N HIS A 66 -14.20 -2.20 7.04
CA HIS A 66 -15.08 -1.03 7.02
C HIS A 66 -15.73 -0.79 5.65
N ALA A 67 -14.97 -0.97 4.57
CA ALA A 67 -15.49 -0.84 3.21
C ALA A 67 -16.51 -1.95 2.86
N GLN A 68 -16.29 -3.18 3.33
CA GLN A 68 -17.20 -4.30 3.16
C GLN A 68 -18.45 -4.17 4.04
N ALA A 69 -18.34 -3.72 5.29
CA ALA A 69 -19.49 -3.45 6.15
C ALA A 69 -20.41 -2.36 5.57
N ALA A 70 -19.86 -1.47 4.74
CA ALA A 70 -20.60 -0.45 4.00
C ALA A 70 -21.18 -0.94 2.66
N ARG A 71 -20.78 -2.12 2.15
CA ARG A 71 -21.32 -2.74 0.92
C ARG A 71 -22.27 -3.89 1.31
N LYS A 72 -23.42 -4.02 0.62
CA LYS A 72 -24.22 -5.26 0.70
C LYS A 72 -23.34 -6.47 0.34
N PRO A 73 -23.47 -7.62 1.03
CA PRO A 73 -22.52 -8.72 0.91
C PRO A 73 -22.52 -9.26 -0.53
N ALA A 74 -21.40 -9.08 -1.23
CA ALA A 74 -21.13 -9.76 -2.49
C ALA A 74 -20.40 -11.07 -2.19
N ALA A 75 -20.72 -12.11 -2.95
CA ALA A 75 -20.20 -13.45 -2.78
C ALA A 75 -18.68 -13.49 -3.00
N ASP A 76 -17.98 -13.95 -1.96
CA ASP A 76 -16.53 -14.24 -1.86
C ASP A 76 -15.56 -13.06 -1.62
N PRO A 77 -15.32 -12.71 -0.34
CA PRO A 77 -14.36 -11.69 0.11
C PRO A 77 -12.89 -11.94 -0.27
N VAL A 78 -12.51 -13.21 -0.49
CA VAL A 78 -11.12 -13.59 -0.78
C VAL A 78 -10.82 -13.39 -2.26
N ASP A 79 -11.83 -13.58 -3.09
CA ASP A 79 -11.73 -13.43 -4.54
C ASP A 79 -11.72 -11.95 -4.95
N ASP A 80 -12.43 -11.09 -4.21
CA ASP A 80 -12.36 -9.63 -4.36
C ASP A 80 -11.01 -9.07 -3.88
N LEU A 81 -10.46 -9.64 -2.80
CA LEU A 81 -9.10 -9.33 -2.33
C LEU A 81 -8.04 -9.75 -3.37
N ARG A 82 -8.22 -10.90 -4.04
CA ARG A 82 -7.34 -11.35 -5.13
C ARG A 82 -7.44 -10.47 -6.37
N ARG A 83 -8.65 -10.04 -6.76
CA ARG A 83 -8.87 -9.16 -7.92
C ARG A 83 -8.35 -7.74 -7.68
N GLY A 84 -8.47 -7.21 -6.47
CA GLY A 84 -7.89 -5.92 -6.10
C GLY A 84 -6.35 -5.92 -6.04
N TRP A 85 -5.75 -7.06 -5.67
CA TRP A 85 -4.30 -7.26 -5.56
C TRP A 85 -3.60 -7.53 -6.91
N ALA A 86 -4.32 -8.00 -7.92
CA ALA A 86 -3.78 -8.32 -9.23
C ALA A 86 -3.98 -7.18 -10.24
N THR A 87 -3.31 -6.04 -10.03
CA THR A 87 -3.12 -5.07 -11.13
C THR A 87 -1.70 -5.27 -11.70
N PRO A 88 -1.54 -5.72 -12.96
CA PRO A 88 -0.21 -5.84 -13.55
C PRO A 88 0.36 -4.45 -13.80
N ASN A 89 1.37 -4.07 -13.03
CA ASN A 89 2.20 -2.89 -13.28
C ASN A 89 2.99 -3.06 -14.60
N SER A 90 2.75 -2.13 -15.52
CA SER A 90 3.63 -1.66 -16.60
C SER A 90 4.25 -2.68 -17.55
N THR A 91 3.81 -2.66 -18.80
CA THR A 91 4.75 -2.77 -19.94
C THR A 91 4.60 -1.54 -20.82
N ARG A 92 5.48 -0.57 -20.59
CA ARG A 92 5.84 0.42 -21.60
C ARG A 92 6.74 -0.28 -22.61
N VAL A 93 6.17 -0.74 -23.73
CA VAL A 93 6.95 -0.92 -24.97
C VAL A 93 6.73 0.32 -25.82
N SER A 94 7.71 1.21 -25.76
CA SER A 94 7.98 2.11 -26.88
C SER A 94 8.46 1.25 -28.04
N GLN A 95 7.84 1.37 -29.22
CA GLN A 95 8.53 1.06 -30.48
C GLN A 95 8.41 2.25 -31.43
N PRO A 96 9.52 2.64 -32.08
CA PRO A 96 9.61 3.87 -32.86
C PRO A 96 9.08 3.67 -34.28
N ARG A 97 8.70 4.80 -34.88
CA ARG A 97 8.19 4.95 -36.24
C ARG A 97 9.06 4.23 -37.29
N ARG A 98 8.43 3.53 -38.23
CA ARG A 98 8.94 3.43 -39.60
C ARG A 98 7.92 4.03 -40.58
N ARG A 99 8.36 5.12 -41.21
CA ARG A 99 7.92 5.54 -42.53
C ARG A 99 8.20 4.42 -43.52
N SER A 100 7.28 4.16 -44.43
CA SER A 100 7.48 4.11 -45.88
C SER A 100 6.10 4.18 -46.52
#